data_AF-A0A4Q7VZT3-F1
#
_entry.id   AF-A0A4Q7VZT3-F1
#
_cell.length_a   1.000
_cell.length_b   1.000
_cell.length_c   1.000
_cell.angle_alpha   90.00
_cell.angle_beta   90.00
_cell.angle_gamma   90.00
#
_symmetry.space_group_name_H-M   'P 1'
#
loop_
_entity.id
_entity.type
_entity.pdbx_description
1 polymer ?
#
loop_
_entity_poly.entity_id
_entity_poly.type
_entity_poly.pdbx_seq_one_letter_code
_entity_poly.pdbx_strand_id
1 'polypeptide(L)'
;MNGQQAVVPRHPVIELLARYRAIFQAAWQQRRELAGPKRMADETAFLPAALSLQETPPHPAPRRVAIVLCLLFVIALAWSIFGQIDIVAVAPGRIVVSERTKTLQPLEASVVKRVLVKDGDVVQAGQVLVELDATNASADKASVEEQLASAVSEEWRATALLRALKLGKMPAAPPALVEGWSEGHRVSANGQLQAEWQDFTARLAKLGAERTRREAELATVRELIGKYEATLPIAKQREADFKNLTEQGFVSGHAGQDRMRERIEQERDLATQKARLVEARAALMETEQARASYLAETARALSERQALATLKRQQFTQERSKTEQRSRLTQLTAPVAGTVQQVAIHTEGGVVTPAQVLMVIVPSNAEVTAEVVINNKDIGFVNAGQVATIKLETFPFTRYGTVAATVKSVTADAVSDEKRGAIFPAALTLGQGSIDIDGKRIALSPGMNLTAEVRTGRRRVIDYLLSPVQRTASESLGER
;
A
#
# COMPACT_ATOMS: atom_id res chain seq x y z
N MET A 1 -80.18 2.89 -74.70
CA MET A 1 -78.74 2.60 -74.59
C MET A 1 -78.14 3.55 -73.57
N ASN A 2 -77.26 3.02 -72.72
CA ASN A 2 -76.43 3.67 -71.69
C ASN A 2 -77.19 4.23 -70.48
N GLY A 3 -76.87 3.90 -69.23
CA GLY A 3 -75.83 3.03 -68.68
C GLY A 3 -76.03 3.01 -67.16
N GLN A 4 -75.91 1.81 -66.59
CA GLN A 4 -75.95 1.56 -65.15
C GLN A 4 -74.87 2.39 -64.42
N GLN A 5 -75.24 3.01 -63.29
CA GLN A 5 -74.29 3.25 -62.21
C GLN A 5 -74.72 2.40 -61.01
N ALA A 6 -73.93 1.36 -60.76
CA ALA A 6 -74.03 0.50 -59.59
C ALA A 6 -73.60 1.28 -58.34
N VAL A 7 -74.50 1.41 -57.38
CA VAL A 7 -74.18 1.94 -56.05
C VAL A 7 -73.72 0.77 -55.18
N VAL A 8 -72.45 0.84 -54.73
CA VAL A 8 -71.81 -0.12 -53.82
C VAL A 8 -72.54 -0.15 -52.46
N PRO A 9 -72.83 -1.31 -51.85
CA PRO A 9 -73.45 -1.37 -50.53
C PRO A 9 -72.46 -0.86 -49.47
N ARG A 10 -72.74 0.30 -48.87
CA ARG A 10 -72.00 0.79 -47.70
C ARG A 10 -72.46 0.02 -46.47
N HIS A 11 -71.53 -0.27 -45.55
CA HIS A 11 -71.82 -0.94 -44.28
C HIS A 11 -73.01 -0.27 -43.57
N PRO A 12 -74.01 -1.01 -43.06
CA PRO A 12 -75.27 -0.44 -42.60
C PRO A 12 -75.09 0.62 -41.52
N VAL A 13 -74.06 0.48 -40.66
CA VAL A 13 -73.69 1.47 -39.63
C VAL A 13 -73.15 2.78 -40.24
N ILE A 14 -72.35 2.69 -41.30
CA ILE A 14 -71.80 3.87 -41.98
C ILE A 14 -72.89 4.58 -42.79
N GLU A 15 -73.81 3.82 -43.39
CA GLU A 15 -74.96 4.37 -44.09
C GLU A 15 -75.97 5.01 -43.13
N LEU A 16 -76.16 4.43 -41.96
CA LEU A 16 -76.94 5.01 -40.85
C LEU A 16 -76.28 6.30 -40.35
N LEU A 17 -74.97 6.30 -40.05
CA LEU A 17 -74.23 7.51 -39.66
C LEU A 17 -74.24 8.58 -40.76
N ALA A 18 -74.15 8.19 -42.03
CA ALA A 18 -74.23 9.11 -43.16
C ALA A 18 -75.65 9.69 -43.31
N ARG A 19 -76.71 8.90 -43.10
CA ARG A 19 -78.10 9.39 -43.03
C ARG A 19 -78.29 10.34 -41.86
N TYR A 20 -77.84 9.99 -40.66
CA TYR A 20 -77.92 10.88 -39.50
C TYR A 20 -77.11 12.16 -39.71
N ARG A 21 -75.93 12.07 -40.34
CA ARG A 21 -75.13 13.25 -40.70
C ARG A 21 -75.84 14.12 -41.74
N ALA A 22 -76.45 13.53 -42.77
CA ALA A 22 -77.20 14.25 -43.80
C ALA A 22 -78.46 14.91 -43.22
N ILE A 23 -79.21 14.20 -42.36
CA ILE A 23 -80.38 14.71 -41.63
C ILE A 23 -79.95 15.83 -40.69
N PHE A 24 -78.85 15.64 -39.94
CA PHE A 24 -78.32 16.66 -39.04
C PHE A 24 -77.86 17.90 -39.81
N GLN A 25 -77.18 17.72 -40.95
CA GLN A 25 -76.77 18.84 -41.82
C GLN A 25 -77.97 19.58 -42.42
N ALA A 26 -78.99 18.86 -42.89
CA ALA A 26 -80.22 19.46 -43.42
C ALA A 26 -80.99 20.22 -42.32
N ALA A 27 -81.17 19.60 -41.14
CA ALA A 27 -81.80 20.23 -39.98
C ALA A 27 -81.00 21.45 -39.47
N TRP A 28 -79.66 21.39 -39.52
CA TRP A 28 -78.80 22.49 -39.11
C TRP A 28 -78.80 23.65 -40.11
N GLN A 29 -78.98 23.38 -41.41
CA GLN A 29 -79.14 24.40 -42.45
C GLN A 29 -80.53 25.07 -42.36
N GLN A 30 -81.61 24.29 -42.15
CA GLN A 30 -82.98 24.81 -41.99
C GLN A 30 -83.30 25.32 -40.58
N ARG A 31 -82.34 25.31 -39.65
CA ARG A 31 -82.45 25.84 -38.28
C ARG A 31 -83.06 27.23 -38.19
N ARG A 32 -82.83 28.07 -39.21
CA ARG A 32 -83.34 29.45 -39.24
C ARG A 32 -84.78 29.56 -39.75
N GLU A 33 -85.27 28.57 -40.51
CA GLU A 33 -86.67 28.47 -40.96
C GLU A 33 -87.58 27.80 -39.91
N LEU A 34 -87.03 26.90 -39.08
CA LEU A 34 -87.72 26.29 -37.94
C LEU A 34 -87.83 27.22 -36.72
N ALA A 35 -87.11 28.34 -36.73
CA ALA A 35 -87.30 29.40 -35.75
C ALA A 35 -88.53 30.21 -36.18
N GLY A 36 -89.61 30.17 -35.38
CA GLY A 36 -90.81 30.97 -35.63
C GLY A 36 -90.50 32.46 -35.84
N PRO A 37 -91.47 33.24 -36.36
CA PRO A 37 -91.28 34.66 -36.61
C PRO A 37 -90.76 35.37 -35.35
N LYS A 38 -89.71 36.18 -35.49
CA LYS A 38 -89.19 36.99 -34.38
C LYS A 38 -90.23 38.05 -34.02
N ARG A 39 -91.02 37.79 -32.98
CA ARG A 39 -91.96 38.76 -32.40
C ARG A 39 -91.21 39.73 -31.49
N MET A 40 -91.61 40.99 -31.51
CA MET A 40 -90.99 42.02 -30.66
C MET A 40 -91.47 41.88 -29.20
N ALA A 41 -90.70 42.41 -28.24
CA ALA A 41 -90.98 42.27 -26.80
C ALA A 41 -92.42 42.68 -26.43
N ASP A 42 -92.94 43.70 -27.12
CA ASP A 42 -94.29 44.22 -26.91
C ASP A 42 -95.38 43.24 -27.41
N GLU A 43 -95.11 42.47 -28.47
CA GLU A 43 -96.05 41.48 -29.01
C GLU A 43 -96.13 40.21 -28.15
N THR A 44 -95.03 39.85 -27.49
CA THR A 44 -94.99 38.74 -26.53
C THR A 44 -95.72 39.02 -25.21
N ALA A 45 -95.98 40.29 -24.88
CA ALA A 45 -96.69 40.69 -23.66
C ALA A 45 -98.22 40.46 -23.74
N PHE A 46 -98.78 40.35 -24.95
CA PHE A 46 -100.22 40.14 -25.18
C PHE A 46 -100.60 38.66 -25.38
N LEU A 47 -99.63 37.74 -25.36
CA LEU A 47 -99.89 36.31 -25.42
C LEU A 47 -100.26 35.75 -24.03
N PRO A 48 -101.06 34.68 -23.95
CA PRO A 48 -101.32 33.97 -22.70
C PRO A 48 -99.99 33.60 -22.01
N ALA A 49 -99.94 33.72 -20.67
CA ALA A 49 -98.69 33.61 -19.88
C ALA A 49 -97.84 32.35 -20.15
N ALA A 50 -98.46 31.26 -20.62
CA ALA A 50 -97.73 30.05 -21.00
C ALA A 50 -96.90 30.20 -22.29
N LEU A 51 -97.36 30.98 -23.27
CA LEU A 51 -96.68 31.15 -24.56
C LEU A 51 -95.56 32.20 -24.50
N SER A 52 -95.72 33.25 -23.70
CA SER A 52 -94.71 34.31 -23.54
C SER A 52 -93.41 33.80 -22.91
N LEU A 53 -93.51 32.85 -21.97
CA LEU A 53 -92.36 32.20 -21.35
C LEU A 53 -91.57 31.30 -22.31
N GLN A 54 -92.23 30.71 -23.31
CA GLN A 54 -91.59 29.82 -24.28
C GLN A 54 -90.91 30.60 -25.43
N GLU A 55 -91.44 31.76 -25.80
CA GLU A 55 -90.91 32.59 -26.90
C GLU A 55 -89.93 33.68 -26.44
N THR A 56 -89.73 33.87 -25.12
CA THR A 56 -88.72 34.82 -24.61
C THR A 56 -87.31 34.33 -24.96
N PRO A 57 -86.53 35.08 -25.77
CA PRO A 57 -85.20 34.64 -26.16
C PRO A 57 -84.27 34.58 -24.93
N PRO A 58 -83.55 33.46 -24.70
CA PRO A 58 -82.67 33.33 -23.55
C PRO A 58 -81.51 34.33 -23.63
N HIS A 59 -81.18 34.93 -22.48
CA HIS A 59 -80.11 35.92 -22.36
C HIS A 59 -78.77 35.38 -22.91
N PRO A 60 -77.93 36.18 -23.61
CA PRO A 60 -76.70 35.69 -24.25
C PRO A 60 -75.56 35.31 -23.28
N ALA A 61 -75.64 35.72 -22.00
CA ALA A 61 -74.62 35.46 -20.98
C ALA A 61 -74.26 33.97 -20.77
N PRO A 62 -75.20 33.03 -20.58
CA PRO A 62 -74.91 31.60 -20.44
C PRO A 62 -74.07 31.03 -21.59
N ARG A 63 -74.27 31.50 -22.83
CA ARG A 63 -73.47 31.05 -23.99
C ARG A 63 -72.02 31.53 -23.93
N ARG A 64 -71.78 32.78 -23.50
CA ARG A 64 -70.42 33.32 -23.35
C ARG A 64 -69.67 32.60 -22.22
N VAL A 65 -70.33 32.34 -21.10
CA VAL A 65 -69.77 31.57 -19.98
C VAL A 65 -69.38 30.15 -20.43
N ALA A 66 -70.25 29.48 -21.19
CA ALA A 66 -69.95 28.15 -21.73
C ALA A 66 -68.72 28.15 -22.65
N ILE A 67 -68.56 29.16 -23.52
CA ILE A 67 -67.39 29.26 -24.41
C ILE A 67 -66.09 29.49 -23.61
N VAL A 68 -66.12 30.38 -22.61
CA VAL A 68 -64.96 30.64 -21.75
C VAL A 68 -64.55 29.38 -20.98
N LEU A 69 -65.53 28.64 -20.44
CA LEU A 69 -65.30 27.35 -19.77
C LEU A 69 -64.70 26.31 -20.72
N CYS A 70 -65.22 26.18 -21.94
CA CYS A 70 -64.66 25.28 -22.95
C CYS A 70 -63.23 25.67 -23.33
N LEU A 71 -62.95 26.96 -23.49
CA LEU A 71 -61.60 27.43 -23.84
C LEU A 71 -60.60 27.19 -22.70
N LEU A 72 -60.99 27.46 -21.45
CA LEU A 72 -60.18 27.16 -20.26
C LEU A 72 -59.91 25.66 -20.14
N PHE A 73 -60.91 24.81 -20.41
CA PHE A 73 -60.76 23.36 -20.42
C PHE A 73 -59.77 22.89 -21.51
N VAL A 74 -59.84 23.45 -22.72
CA VAL A 74 -58.90 23.11 -23.81
C VAL A 74 -57.47 23.54 -23.46
N ILE A 75 -57.28 24.71 -22.84
CA ILE A 75 -55.96 25.17 -22.38
C ILE A 75 -55.41 24.25 -21.29
N ALA A 76 -56.23 23.91 -20.29
CA ALA A 76 -55.84 22.98 -19.23
C ALA A 76 -55.51 21.58 -19.79
N LEU A 77 -56.27 21.10 -20.78
CA LEU A 77 -56.01 19.84 -21.47
C LEU A 77 -54.69 19.88 -22.25
N ALA A 78 -54.44 20.94 -23.01
CA ALA A 78 -53.19 21.13 -23.73
C ALA A 78 -51.99 21.20 -22.77
N TRP A 79 -52.09 21.98 -21.69
CA TRP A 79 -51.05 22.05 -20.67
C TRP A 79 -50.84 20.70 -19.98
N SER A 80 -51.89 19.92 -19.77
CA SER A 80 -51.78 18.59 -19.16
C SER A 80 -51.04 17.58 -20.06
N ILE A 81 -51.18 17.72 -21.39
CA ILE A 81 -50.50 16.88 -22.39
C ILE A 81 -49.03 17.26 -22.55
N PHE A 82 -48.70 18.55 -22.56
CA PHE A 82 -47.33 19.04 -22.77
C PHE A 82 -46.53 19.24 -21.49
N GLY A 83 -47.19 19.55 -20.38
CA GLY A 83 -46.58 19.81 -19.09
C GLY A 83 -45.93 18.56 -18.50
N GLN A 84 -44.63 18.65 -18.22
CA GLN A 84 -43.84 17.60 -17.58
C GLN A 84 -43.50 18.01 -16.15
N ILE A 85 -43.65 17.08 -15.22
CA ILE A 85 -43.26 17.23 -13.81
C ILE A 85 -42.18 16.20 -13.51
N ASP A 86 -41.14 16.62 -12.78
CA ASP A 86 -40.07 15.72 -12.35
C ASP A 86 -40.60 14.74 -11.27
N ILE A 87 -40.27 13.46 -11.42
CA ILE A 87 -40.48 12.45 -10.38
C ILE A 87 -39.22 12.41 -9.52
N VAL A 88 -39.42 12.48 -8.20
CA VAL A 88 -38.33 12.41 -7.23
C VAL A 88 -38.48 11.21 -6.31
N ALA A 89 -37.38 10.51 -6.06
CA ALA A 89 -37.25 9.54 -4.99
C ALA A 89 -36.75 10.27 -3.74
N VAL A 90 -37.51 10.18 -2.65
CA VAL A 90 -37.18 10.83 -1.37
C VAL A 90 -36.38 9.84 -0.52
N ALA A 91 -35.14 10.22 -0.20
CA ALA A 91 -34.20 9.40 0.54
C ALA A 91 -33.66 10.19 1.76
N PRO A 92 -34.06 9.85 3.00
CA PRO A 92 -33.47 10.45 4.19
C PRO A 92 -32.03 9.97 4.39
N GLY A 93 -31.19 10.81 4.96
CA GLY A 93 -29.78 10.51 5.16
C GLY A 93 -29.04 11.50 6.05
N ARG A 94 -27.72 11.39 6.06
CA ARG A 94 -26.83 12.27 6.83
C ARG A 94 -25.56 12.58 6.07
N ILE A 95 -24.92 13.66 6.45
CA ILE A 95 -23.62 14.07 5.90
C ILE A 95 -22.49 13.23 6.51
N VAL A 96 -21.64 12.65 5.67
CA VAL A 96 -20.45 11.89 6.03
C VAL A 96 -19.24 12.36 5.21
N VAL A 97 -18.06 12.34 5.80
CA VAL A 97 -16.81 12.62 5.07
C VAL A 97 -16.47 11.44 4.15
N SER A 98 -16.08 11.74 2.91
CA SER A 98 -15.75 10.72 1.91
C SER A 98 -14.59 9.83 2.33
N GLU A 99 -13.59 10.41 2.99
CA GLU A 99 -12.53 9.68 3.67
C GLU A 99 -13.01 9.23 5.04
N ARG A 100 -13.11 7.91 5.23
CA ARG A 100 -13.34 7.33 6.55
C ARG A 100 -12.28 7.84 7.53
N THR A 101 -12.74 8.17 8.73
CA THR A 101 -11.92 8.61 9.86
C THR A 101 -10.76 7.65 10.10
N LYS A 102 -9.55 8.17 10.31
CA LYS A 102 -8.35 7.35 10.51
C LYS A 102 -8.18 7.05 12.00
N THR A 103 -8.30 5.79 12.39
CA THR A 103 -8.06 5.36 13.78
C THR A 103 -6.56 5.21 14.04
N LEU A 104 -6.08 5.78 15.13
CA LEU A 104 -4.70 5.67 15.58
C LEU A 104 -4.61 4.64 16.72
N GLN A 105 -3.76 3.65 16.54
CA GLN A 105 -3.60 2.51 17.44
C GLN A 105 -2.10 2.20 17.63
N PRO A 106 -1.66 1.75 18.82
CA PRO A 106 -0.29 1.31 19.03
C PRO A 106 -0.10 -0.11 18.49
N LEU A 107 1.11 -0.40 17.99
CA LEU A 107 1.45 -1.73 17.49
C LEU A 107 1.74 -2.72 18.63
N GLU A 108 2.41 -2.25 19.68
CA GLU A 108 2.87 -3.07 20.81
C GLU A 108 2.37 -2.47 22.14
N ALA A 109 2.37 -3.26 23.21
CA ALA A 109 2.00 -2.77 24.53
C ALA A 109 3.06 -1.76 25.01
N SER A 110 2.63 -0.60 25.50
CA SER A 110 3.56 0.48 25.87
C SER A 110 2.96 1.38 26.93
N VAL A 111 3.82 2.14 27.61
CA VAL A 111 3.41 3.18 28.56
C VAL A 111 3.33 4.51 27.84
N VAL A 112 2.26 5.28 28.05
CA VAL A 112 2.12 6.63 27.51
C VAL A 112 3.09 7.54 28.25
N LYS A 113 4.08 8.09 27.55
CA LYS A 113 5.01 9.06 28.11
C LYS A 113 4.38 10.45 28.14
N ARG A 114 3.85 10.90 26.99
CA ARG A 114 3.21 12.22 26.83
C ARG A 114 2.12 12.19 25.77
N VAL A 115 1.05 12.95 26.01
CA VAL A 115 -0.01 13.22 25.03
C VAL A 115 0.08 14.68 24.60
N LEU A 116 0.32 14.93 23.31
CA LEU A 116 0.62 16.27 22.79
C LEU A 116 -0.60 17.00 22.20
N VAL A 117 -1.73 16.31 22.09
CA VAL A 117 -2.97 16.81 21.45
C VAL A 117 -4.19 16.59 22.33
N LYS A 118 -5.20 17.41 22.12
CA LYS A 118 -6.51 17.33 22.78
C LYS A 118 -7.62 17.08 21.76
N ASP A 119 -8.77 16.68 22.27
CA ASP A 119 -9.98 16.53 21.46
C ASP A 119 -10.36 17.88 20.81
N GLY A 120 -10.53 17.89 19.49
CA GLY A 120 -10.81 19.10 18.70
C GLY A 120 -9.60 19.83 18.12
N ASP A 121 -8.36 19.42 18.45
CA ASP A 121 -7.16 20.05 17.89
C ASP A 121 -6.99 19.75 16.39
N VAL A 122 -6.54 20.75 15.63
CA VAL A 122 -6.18 20.60 14.21
C VAL A 122 -4.72 20.20 14.08
N VAL A 123 -4.46 19.12 13.35
CA VAL A 123 -3.13 18.53 13.17
C VAL A 123 -2.73 18.44 11.71
N GLN A 124 -1.43 18.50 11.46
CA GLN A 124 -0.85 18.30 10.13
C GLN A 124 -0.36 16.86 9.95
N ALA A 125 -0.28 16.39 8.71
CA ALA A 125 0.30 15.08 8.41
C ALA A 125 1.77 15.01 8.91
N GLY A 126 2.12 13.95 9.63
CA GLY A 126 3.42 13.74 10.25
C GLY A 126 3.60 14.37 11.63
N GLN A 127 2.65 15.17 12.12
CA GLN A 127 2.73 15.75 13.46
C GLN A 127 2.66 14.66 14.53
N VAL A 128 3.56 14.72 15.53
CA VAL A 128 3.56 13.79 16.67
C VAL A 128 2.37 14.10 17.57
N LEU A 129 1.58 13.06 17.88
CA LEU A 129 0.35 13.15 18.67
C LEU A 129 0.54 12.55 20.06
N VAL A 130 1.22 11.41 20.12
CA VAL A 130 1.47 10.66 21.36
C VAL A 130 2.90 10.15 21.34
N GLU A 131 3.61 10.37 22.44
CA GLU A 131 4.90 9.75 22.71
C GLU A 131 4.69 8.59 23.68
N LEU A 132 5.07 7.39 23.26
CA LEU A 132 5.16 6.22 24.12
C LEU A 132 6.56 6.13 24.73
N ASP A 133 6.69 5.37 25.81
CA ASP A 133 7.98 5.08 26.42
C ASP A 133 8.86 4.26 25.47
N ALA A 134 9.92 4.90 24.98
CA ALA A 134 10.88 4.32 24.06
C ALA A 134 12.06 3.62 24.75
N THR A 135 12.07 3.47 26.08
CA THR A 135 13.23 2.95 26.83
C THR A 135 13.66 1.56 26.32
N ASN A 136 12.74 0.60 26.22
CA ASN A 136 13.04 -0.74 25.72
C ASN A 136 13.45 -0.72 24.24
N ALA A 137 12.70 -0.02 23.39
CA ALA A 137 13.00 0.05 21.96
C ALA A 137 14.35 0.73 21.67
N SER A 138 14.74 1.72 22.48
CA SER A 138 16.03 2.41 22.37
C SER A 138 17.18 1.55 22.88
N ALA A 139 16.97 0.79 23.98
CA ALA A 139 17.95 -0.16 24.49
C ALA A 139 18.21 -1.30 23.50
N ASP A 140 17.14 -1.86 22.89
CA ASP A 140 17.24 -2.89 21.86
C ASP A 140 18.00 -2.36 20.63
N LYS A 141 17.66 -1.15 20.17
CA LYS A 141 18.36 -0.50 19.06
C LYS A 141 19.85 -0.32 19.37
N ALA A 142 20.19 0.22 20.53
CA ALA A 142 21.59 0.43 20.93
C ALA A 142 22.36 -0.89 21.04
N SER A 143 21.74 -1.94 21.56
CA SER A 143 22.34 -3.28 21.63
C SER A 143 22.66 -3.84 20.25
N VAL A 144 21.71 -3.74 19.31
CA VAL A 144 21.90 -4.22 17.93
C VAL A 144 22.93 -3.38 17.17
N GLU A 145 22.97 -2.06 17.39
CA GLU A 145 23.99 -1.19 16.80
C GLU A 145 25.41 -1.56 17.28
N GLU A 146 25.58 -1.85 18.57
CA GLU A 146 26.86 -2.31 19.14
C GLU A 146 27.28 -3.68 18.57
N GLN A 147 26.34 -4.62 18.46
CA GLN A 147 26.59 -5.94 17.85
C GLN A 147 26.96 -5.82 16.37
N LEU A 148 26.30 -4.93 15.63
CA LEU A 148 26.63 -4.64 14.23
C LEU A 148 28.03 -4.02 14.12
N ALA A 149 28.36 -3.03 14.94
CA ALA A 149 29.67 -2.39 14.95
C ALA A 149 30.78 -3.43 15.22
N SER A 150 30.56 -4.31 16.20
CA SER A 150 31.46 -5.44 16.51
C SER A 150 31.63 -6.41 15.33
N ALA A 151 30.54 -6.79 14.65
CA ALA A 151 30.61 -7.67 13.49
C ALA A 151 31.34 -7.03 12.29
N VAL A 152 31.09 -5.74 12.03
CA VAL A 152 31.80 -4.97 10.98
C VAL A 152 33.29 -4.86 11.31
N SER A 153 33.62 -4.60 12.58
CA SER A 153 35.00 -4.57 13.11
C SER A 153 35.74 -5.87 12.84
N GLU A 154 35.05 -6.98 13.11
CA GLU A 154 35.59 -8.32 12.91
C GLU A 154 35.79 -8.66 11.42
N GLU A 155 34.80 -8.39 10.58
CA GLU A 155 34.90 -8.61 9.12
C GLU A 155 36.05 -7.81 8.52
N TRP A 156 36.18 -6.54 8.93
CA TRP A 156 37.26 -5.68 8.48
C TRP A 156 38.63 -6.21 8.90
N ARG A 157 38.82 -6.57 10.19
CA ARG A 157 40.09 -7.11 10.69
C ARG A 157 40.48 -8.39 9.97
N ALA A 158 39.56 -9.36 9.88
CA ALA A 158 39.82 -10.63 9.20
C ALA A 158 40.22 -10.41 7.73
N THR A 159 39.54 -9.49 7.03
CA THR A 159 39.87 -9.12 5.65
C THR A 159 41.25 -8.45 5.54
N ALA A 160 41.56 -7.54 6.47
CA ALA A 160 42.85 -6.85 6.51
C ALA A 160 44.00 -7.84 6.77
N LEU A 161 43.83 -8.77 7.71
CA LEU A 161 44.79 -9.82 8.03
C LEU A 161 44.99 -10.80 6.88
N LEU A 162 43.93 -11.21 6.18
CA LEU A 162 44.04 -12.05 4.98
C LEU A 162 44.82 -11.36 3.86
N ARG A 163 44.61 -10.05 3.68
CA ARG A 163 45.38 -9.26 2.71
C ARG A 163 46.84 -9.12 3.14
N ALA A 164 47.08 -8.87 4.42
CA ALA A 164 48.42 -8.78 5.00
C ALA A 164 49.19 -10.10 4.88
N LEU A 165 48.51 -11.24 5.03
CA LEU A 165 49.07 -12.58 4.85
C LEU A 165 49.57 -12.79 3.41
N LYS A 166 48.82 -12.34 2.41
CA LYS A 166 49.21 -12.44 0.99
C LYS A 166 50.35 -11.49 0.63
N LEU A 167 50.36 -10.28 1.20
CA LEU A 167 51.34 -9.24 0.89
C LEU A 167 52.61 -9.32 1.74
N GLY A 168 52.58 -10.04 2.86
CA GLY A 168 53.67 -10.10 3.84
C GLY A 168 53.96 -8.77 4.54
N LYS A 169 52.99 -7.85 4.59
CA LYS A 169 53.14 -6.49 5.14
C LYS A 169 52.07 -6.21 6.18
N MET A 170 52.41 -5.35 7.13
CA MET A 170 51.47 -4.91 8.17
C MET A 170 50.20 -4.35 7.53
N PRO A 171 49.01 -4.78 7.99
CA PRO A 171 47.75 -4.23 7.50
C PRO A 171 47.64 -2.75 7.84
N ALA A 172 47.04 -1.98 6.91
CA ALA A 172 46.76 -0.57 7.13
C ALA A 172 45.70 -0.39 8.23
N ALA A 173 45.75 0.77 8.90
CA ALA A 173 44.75 1.15 9.90
C ALA A 173 43.33 1.19 9.29
N PRO A 174 42.28 1.06 10.12
CA PRO A 174 40.90 1.17 9.65
C PRO A 174 40.65 2.52 8.96
N PRO A 175 39.89 2.54 7.85
CA PRO A 175 39.52 3.80 7.20
C PRO A 175 38.69 4.66 8.16
N ALA A 176 38.79 5.98 8.02
CA ALA A 176 38.13 6.91 8.94
C ALA A 176 36.58 6.90 8.83
N LEU A 177 36.03 6.41 7.70
CA LEU A 177 34.61 6.46 7.35
C LEU A 177 33.99 5.05 7.28
N VAL A 178 34.16 4.25 8.34
CA VAL A 178 33.34 3.02 8.48
C VAL A 178 32.00 3.42 9.08
N GLU A 179 30.93 3.16 8.35
CA GLU A 179 29.57 3.50 8.78
C GLU A 179 29.21 2.79 10.10
N GLY A 180 28.70 3.56 11.07
CA GLY A 180 28.34 3.07 12.40
C GLY A 180 29.49 2.94 13.40
N TRP A 181 30.72 3.32 13.04
CA TRP A 181 31.84 3.31 14.00
C TRP A 181 31.99 4.64 14.72
N SER A 182 32.14 4.56 16.04
CA SER A 182 32.65 5.65 16.86
C SER A 182 34.19 5.67 16.86
N GLU A 183 34.80 6.76 17.32
CA GLU A 183 36.25 6.83 17.49
C GLU A 183 36.79 5.71 18.39
N GLY A 184 36.05 5.35 19.45
CA GLY A 184 36.39 4.25 20.34
C GLY A 184 36.46 2.89 19.63
N HIS A 185 35.51 2.61 18.73
CA HIS A 185 35.53 1.40 17.91
C HIS A 185 36.78 1.34 17.02
N ARG A 186 37.16 2.46 16.41
CA ARG A 186 38.34 2.55 15.55
C ARG A 186 39.62 2.27 16.31
N VAL A 187 39.80 2.90 17.48
CA VAL A 187 40.98 2.70 18.33
C VAL A 187 41.06 1.25 18.81
N SER A 188 39.95 0.67 19.28
CA SER A 188 39.89 -0.72 19.72
C SER A 188 40.22 -1.70 18.59
N ALA A 189 39.60 -1.52 17.41
CA ALA A 189 39.84 -2.36 16.25
C ALA A 189 41.30 -2.32 15.78
N ASN A 190 41.91 -1.14 15.78
CA ASN A 190 43.31 -0.98 15.41
C ASN A 190 44.25 -1.62 16.44
N GLY A 191 43.96 -1.46 17.75
CA GLY A 191 44.75 -2.10 18.81
C GLY A 191 44.70 -3.64 18.73
N GLN A 192 43.51 -4.21 18.53
CA GLN A 192 43.34 -5.66 18.33
C GLN A 192 44.07 -6.16 17.09
N LEU A 193 43.95 -5.44 15.96
CA LEU A 193 44.65 -5.78 14.72
C LEU A 193 46.17 -5.81 14.90
N GLN A 194 46.73 -4.80 15.58
CA GLN A 194 48.16 -4.72 15.85
C GLN A 194 48.63 -5.89 16.72
N ALA A 195 47.89 -6.22 17.77
CA ALA A 195 48.19 -7.36 18.64
C ALA A 195 48.16 -8.70 17.88
N GLU A 196 47.12 -8.94 17.07
CA GLU A 196 47.01 -10.16 16.26
C GLU A 196 48.13 -10.26 15.21
N TRP A 197 48.48 -9.15 14.57
CA TRP A 197 49.60 -9.12 13.62
C TRP A 197 50.95 -9.38 14.28
N GLN A 198 51.16 -8.86 15.49
CA GLN A 198 52.38 -9.11 16.28
C GLN A 198 52.50 -10.59 16.68
N ASP A 199 51.43 -11.24 17.13
CA ASP A 199 51.46 -12.68 17.44
C ASP A 199 51.77 -13.51 16.18
N PHE A 200 51.12 -13.19 15.07
CA PHE A 200 51.35 -13.87 13.79
C PHE A 200 52.81 -13.74 13.31
N THR A 201 53.35 -12.52 13.33
CA THR A 201 54.72 -12.25 12.89
C THR A 201 55.77 -12.85 13.84
N ALA A 202 55.52 -12.86 15.15
CA ALA A 202 56.38 -13.52 16.13
C ALA A 202 56.47 -15.04 15.89
N ARG A 203 55.33 -15.70 15.61
CA ARG A 203 55.28 -17.13 15.27
C ARG A 203 56.04 -17.42 13.97
N LEU A 204 55.87 -16.59 12.94
CA LEU A 204 56.64 -16.72 11.70
C LEU A 204 58.14 -16.49 11.90
N ALA A 205 58.52 -15.51 12.72
CA ALA A 205 59.92 -15.25 13.03
C ALA A 205 60.56 -16.45 13.74
N LYS A 206 59.84 -17.08 14.68
CA LYS A 206 60.30 -18.31 15.36
C LYS A 206 60.53 -19.46 14.38
N LEU A 207 59.57 -19.73 13.47
CA LEU A 207 59.72 -20.76 12.43
C LEU A 207 60.84 -20.41 11.44
N GLY A 208 61.02 -19.13 11.13
CA GLY A 208 62.14 -18.65 10.32
C GLY A 208 63.50 -18.91 10.96
N ALA A 209 63.65 -18.62 12.25
CA ALA A 209 64.86 -18.89 13.01
C ALA A 209 65.17 -20.40 13.09
N GLU A 210 64.15 -21.23 13.28
CA GLU A 210 64.30 -22.69 13.26
C GLU A 210 64.80 -23.18 11.88
N ARG A 211 64.23 -22.65 10.79
CA ARG A 211 64.68 -22.95 9.42
C ARG A 211 66.14 -22.55 9.22
N THR A 212 66.53 -21.33 9.60
CA THR A 212 67.93 -20.86 9.50
C THR A 212 68.88 -21.76 10.29
N ARG A 213 68.46 -22.24 11.48
CA ARG A 213 69.24 -23.18 12.29
C ARG A 213 69.47 -24.51 11.55
N ARG A 214 68.43 -25.08 10.94
CA ARG A 214 68.52 -26.32 10.14
C ARG A 214 69.35 -26.14 8.86
N GLU A 215 69.25 -24.98 8.22
CA GLU A 215 70.10 -24.64 7.06
C GLU A 215 71.58 -24.56 7.44
N ALA A 216 71.90 -23.98 8.60
CA ALA A 216 73.27 -23.93 9.13
C ALA A 216 73.81 -25.34 9.48
N GLU A 217 73.00 -26.18 10.13
CA GLU A 217 73.33 -27.59 10.41
C GLU A 217 73.65 -28.36 9.12
N LEU A 218 72.81 -28.19 8.08
CA LEU A 218 73.05 -28.76 6.76
C LEU A 218 74.35 -28.26 6.12
N ALA A 219 74.67 -26.98 6.25
CA ALA A 219 75.92 -26.44 5.74
C ALA A 219 77.13 -27.09 6.44
N THR A 220 77.09 -27.22 7.78
CA THR A 220 78.17 -27.89 8.54
C THR A 220 78.37 -29.35 8.12
N VAL A 221 77.28 -30.12 7.95
CA VAL A 221 77.38 -31.52 7.51
C VAL A 221 77.93 -31.61 6.07
N ARG A 222 77.55 -30.69 5.17
CA ARG A 222 78.09 -30.63 3.81
C ARG A 222 79.60 -30.36 3.79
N GLU A 223 80.08 -29.43 4.62
CA GLU A 223 81.52 -29.15 4.74
C GLU A 223 82.30 -30.36 5.27
N LEU A 224 81.75 -31.08 6.27
CA LEU A 224 82.37 -32.31 6.77
C LEU A 224 82.42 -33.40 5.69
N ILE A 225 81.35 -33.57 4.90
CA ILE A 225 81.36 -34.49 3.75
C ILE A 225 82.43 -34.07 2.76
N GLY A 226 82.50 -32.79 2.39
CA GLY A 226 83.51 -32.26 1.47
C GLY A 226 84.95 -32.53 1.94
N LYS A 227 85.22 -32.37 3.26
CA LYS A 227 86.51 -32.75 3.87
C LYS A 227 86.83 -34.23 3.63
N TYR A 228 85.92 -35.14 3.98
CA TYR A 228 86.17 -36.58 3.84
C TYR A 228 86.23 -37.03 2.38
N GLU A 229 85.44 -36.44 1.48
CA GLU A 229 85.50 -36.71 0.04
C GLU A 229 86.83 -36.24 -0.58
N ALA A 230 87.44 -35.18 -0.06
CA ALA A 230 88.76 -34.72 -0.46
C ALA A 230 89.91 -35.56 0.13
N THR A 231 89.80 -36.03 1.38
CA THR A 231 90.90 -36.76 2.05
C THR A 231 90.91 -38.26 1.77
N LEU A 232 89.75 -38.88 1.56
CA LEU A 232 89.64 -40.33 1.37
C LEU A 232 90.42 -40.86 0.13
N PRO A 233 90.46 -40.17 -1.02
CA PRO A 233 91.31 -40.58 -2.15
C PRO A 233 92.80 -40.57 -1.79
N ILE A 234 93.24 -39.59 -0.98
CA ILE A 234 94.63 -39.50 -0.52
C ILE A 234 94.95 -40.67 0.41
N ALA A 235 94.04 -41.00 1.33
CA ALA A 235 94.19 -42.16 2.21
C ALA A 235 94.23 -43.49 1.42
N LYS A 236 93.38 -43.63 0.40
CA LYS A 236 93.39 -44.79 -0.53
C LYS A 236 94.72 -44.92 -1.27
N GLN A 237 95.24 -43.82 -1.80
CA GLN A 237 96.52 -43.83 -2.50
C GLN A 237 97.67 -44.20 -1.56
N ARG A 238 97.71 -43.60 -0.37
CA ARG A 238 98.74 -43.91 0.65
C ARG A 238 98.71 -45.37 1.08
N GLU A 239 97.53 -45.96 1.26
CA GLU A 239 97.42 -47.40 1.56
C GLU A 239 98.02 -48.24 0.42
N ALA A 240 97.73 -47.91 -0.84
CA ALA A 240 98.26 -48.62 -1.99
C ALA A 240 99.80 -48.50 -2.10
N ASP A 241 100.33 -47.29 -1.89
CA ASP A 241 101.78 -47.04 -1.90
C ASP A 241 102.49 -47.84 -0.79
N PHE A 242 101.92 -47.84 0.43
CA PHE A 242 102.47 -48.63 1.54
C PHE A 242 102.39 -50.12 1.29
N LYS A 243 101.30 -50.61 0.70
CA LYS A 243 101.15 -52.02 0.32
C LYS A 243 102.26 -52.44 -0.65
N ASN A 244 102.53 -51.64 -1.68
CA ASN A 244 103.62 -51.88 -2.63
C ASN A 244 105.00 -51.91 -1.93
N LEU A 245 105.25 -50.97 -1.01
CA LEU A 245 106.52 -50.92 -0.26
C LEU A 245 106.68 -52.10 0.71
N THR A 246 105.58 -52.59 1.31
CA THR A 246 105.59 -53.78 2.16
C THR A 246 105.90 -55.04 1.34
N GLU A 247 105.29 -55.18 0.15
CA GLU A 247 105.55 -56.30 -0.76
C GLU A 247 107.01 -56.34 -1.24
N GLN A 248 107.64 -55.16 -1.37
CA GLN A 248 109.05 -55.01 -1.70
C GLN A 248 110.00 -55.15 -0.50
N GLY A 249 109.48 -55.28 0.73
CA GLY A 249 110.27 -55.46 1.96
C GLY A 249 110.85 -54.17 2.57
N PHE A 250 110.45 -52.98 2.09
CA PHE A 250 110.98 -51.70 2.57
C PHE A 250 110.30 -51.19 3.86
N VAL A 251 109.13 -51.72 4.23
CA VAL A 251 108.37 -51.35 5.44
C VAL A 251 107.67 -52.55 6.06
N SER A 252 107.46 -52.51 7.38
CA SER A 252 106.72 -53.54 8.14
C SER A 252 105.27 -53.65 7.68
N GLY A 253 104.73 -54.87 7.61
CA GLY A 253 103.31 -55.11 7.30
C GLY A 253 102.33 -54.47 8.28
N HIS A 254 102.77 -54.23 9.54
CA HIS A 254 101.96 -53.50 10.52
C HIS A 254 101.71 -52.05 10.09
N ALA A 255 102.69 -51.40 9.45
CA ALA A 255 102.53 -50.04 8.95
C ALA A 255 101.47 -49.96 7.84
N GLY A 256 101.34 -50.99 7.00
CA GLY A 256 100.26 -51.10 6.02
C GLY A 256 98.90 -51.29 6.66
N GLN A 257 98.80 -52.11 7.70
CA GLN A 257 97.55 -52.32 8.46
C GLN A 257 97.05 -51.04 9.13
N ASP A 258 97.96 -50.22 9.67
CA ASP A 258 97.60 -48.91 10.25
C ASP A 258 97.00 -47.97 9.19
N ARG A 259 97.55 -47.94 7.97
CA ARG A 259 96.99 -47.14 6.85
C ARG A 259 95.64 -47.65 6.37
N MET A 260 95.48 -48.97 6.31
CA MET A 260 94.18 -49.59 6.00
C MET A 260 93.13 -49.22 7.06
N ARG A 261 93.47 -49.25 8.35
CA ARG A 261 92.56 -48.81 9.43
C ARG A 261 92.16 -47.34 9.25
N GLU A 262 93.12 -46.45 9.00
CA GLU A 262 92.89 -45.02 8.78
C GLU A 262 91.94 -44.77 7.60
N ARG A 263 92.12 -45.48 6.47
CA ARG A 263 91.20 -45.41 5.33
C ARG A 263 89.80 -45.90 5.68
N ILE A 264 89.68 -47.04 6.35
CA ILE A 264 88.37 -47.61 6.75
C ILE A 264 87.63 -46.63 7.67
N GLU A 265 88.32 -46.04 8.65
CA GLU A 265 87.75 -45.05 9.56
C GLU A 265 87.20 -43.85 8.80
N GLN A 266 87.97 -43.25 7.89
CA GLN A 266 87.50 -42.15 7.05
C GLN A 266 86.32 -42.54 6.14
N GLU A 267 86.32 -43.77 5.60
CA GLU A 267 85.21 -44.27 4.79
C GLU A 267 83.92 -44.45 5.61
N ARG A 268 84.04 -44.95 6.85
CA ARG A 268 82.90 -45.11 7.77
C ARG A 268 82.39 -43.77 8.28
N ASP A 269 83.28 -42.84 8.56
CA ASP A 269 82.94 -41.46 8.90
C ASP A 269 82.19 -40.78 7.76
N LEU A 270 82.68 -40.90 6.53
CA LEU A 270 82.00 -40.36 5.34
C LEU A 270 80.59 -40.93 5.19
N ALA A 271 80.43 -42.25 5.34
CA ALA A 271 79.13 -42.90 5.29
C ALA A 271 78.19 -42.38 6.41
N THR A 272 78.73 -42.17 7.61
CA THR A 272 77.98 -41.60 8.75
C THR A 272 77.54 -40.16 8.47
N GLN A 273 78.42 -39.32 7.93
CA GLN A 273 78.06 -37.94 7.57
C GLN A 273 77.04 -37.89 6.44
N LYS A 274 77.13 -38.80 5.44
CA LYS A 274 76.11 -38.93 4.38
C LYS A 274 74.74 -39.31 4.95
N ALA A 275 74.68 -40.21 5.93
CA ALA A 275 73.43 -40.51 6.63
C ALA A 275 72.88 -39.29 7.39
N ARG A 276 73.75 -38.57 8.12
CA ARG A 276 73.36 -37.31 8.80
C ARG A 276 72.85 -36.24 7.84
N LEU A 277 73.39 -36.16 6.62
CA LEU A 277 72.90 -35.22 5.60
C LEU A 277 71.46 -35.52 5.20
N VAL A 278 71.09 -36.80 5.06
CA VAL A 278 69.72 -37.20 4.75
C VAL A 278 68.79 -36.84 5.92
N GLU A 279 69.21 -37.10 7.15
CA GLU A 279 68.47 -36.73 8.37
C GLU A 279 68.26 -35.22 8.48
N ALA A 280 69.31 -34.42 8.32
CA ALA A 280 69.23 -32.96 8.39
C ALA A 280 68.36 -32.37 7.26
N ARG A 281 68.34 -32.99 6.07
CA ARG A 281 67.45 -32.60 4.98
C ARG A 281 65.99 -32.89 5.31
N ALA A 282 65.72 -34.06 5.91
CA ALA A 282 64.38 -34.41 6.38
C ALA A 282 63.90 -33.42 7.45
N ALA A 283 64.75 -33.05 8.41
CA ALA A 283 64.43 -32.06 9.45
C ALA A 283 64.17 -30.65 8.89
N LEU A 284 64.92 -30.22 7.87
CA LEU A 284 64.63 -28.96 7.17
C LEU A 284 63.27 -29.01 6.47
N MET A 285 62.99 -30.09 5.73
CA MET A 285 61.71 -30.28 5.04
C MET A 285 60.53 -30.31 6.01
N GLU A 286 60.68 -30.95 7.17
CA GLU A 286 59.68 -30.93 8.25
C GLU A 286 59.41 -29.51 8.75
N THR A 287 60.47 -28.71 8.96
CA THR A 287 60.35 -27.31 9.38
C THR A 287 59.64 -26.46 8.32
N GLU A 288 59.96 -26.66 7.05
CA GLU A 288 59.30 -25.96 5.93
C GLU A 288 57.83 -26.35 5.81
N GLN A 289 57.51 -27.64 5.98
CA GLN A 289 56.14 -28.13 6.00
C GLN A 289 55.37 -27.56 7.19
N ALA A 290 55.96 -27.52 8.38
CA ALA A 290 55.34 -26.91 9.56
C ALA A 290 55.00 -25.43 9.32
N ARG A 291 55.88 -24.68 8.65
CA ARG A 291 55.62 -23.30 8.25
C ARG A 291 54.49 -23.19 7.22
N ALA A 292 54.48 -24.05 6.21
CA ALA A 292 53.43 -24.05 5.19
C ALA A 292 52.05 -24.40 5.79
N SER A 293 52.00 -25.41 6.66
CA SER A 293 50.78 -25.80 7.39
C SER A 293 50.27 -24.66 8.26
N TYR A 294 51.15 -24.00 9.03
CA TYR A 294 50.77 -22.86 9.85
C TYR A 294 50.15 -21.71 9.04
N LEU A 295 50.72 -21.39 7.88
CA LEU A 295 50.17 -20.37 6.97
C LEU A 295 48.80 -20.78 6.41
N ALA A 296 48.64 -22.04 6.00
CA ALA A 296 47.38 -22.56 5.48
C ALA A 296 46.28 -22.59 6.54
N GLU A 297 46.60 -23.03 7.76
CA GLU A 297 45.69 -23.03 8.91
C GLU A 297 45.27 -21.61 9.29
N THR A 298 46.22 -20.67 9.33
CA THR A 298 45.92 -19.26 9.62
C THR A 298 45.03 -18.67 8.55
N ALA A 299 45.30 -18.92 7.26
CA ALA A 299 44.46 -18.45 6.15
C ALA A 299 43.04 -19.00 6.25
N ARG A 300 42.91 -20.30 6.55
CA ARG A 300 41.62 -20.96 6.73
C ARG A 300 40.84 -20.36 7.91
N ALA A 301 41.49 -20.23 9.07
CA ALA A 301 40.87 -19.67 10.28
C ALA A 301 40.40 -18.23 10.06
N LEU A 302 41.21 -17.39 9.40
CA LEU A 302 40.83 -16.01 9.07
C LEU A 302 39.68 -15.96 8.04
N SER A 303 39.68 -16.85 7.04
CA SER A 303 38.59 -16.92 6.06
C SER A 303 37.26 -17.36 6.68
N GLU A 304 37.29 -18.31 7.61
CA GLU A 304 36.12 -18.75 8.37
C GLU A 304 35.60 -17.64 9.28
N ARG A 305 36.52 -16.95 9.98
CA ARG A 305 36.22 -15.78 10.80
C ARG A 305 35.59 -14.64 9.98
N GLN A 306 36.12 -14.37 8.79
CA GLN A 306 35.55 -13.40 7.86
C GLN A 306 34.12 -13.81 7.44
N ALA A 307 33.92 -15.05 7.00
CA ALA A 307 32.62 -15.53 6.56
C ALA A 307 31.56 -15.44 7.68
N LEU A 308 31.92 -15.83 8.90
CA LEU A 308 31.05 -15.70 10.07
C LEU A 308 30.72 -14.25 10.39
N ALA A 309 31.70 -13.34 10.31
CA ALA A 309 31.50 -11.92 10.55
C ALA A 309 30.59 -11.27 9.48
N THR A 310 30.77 -11.63 8.20
CA THR A 310 29.88 -11.18 7.12
C THR A 310 28.44 -11.64 7.34
N LEU A 311 28.23 -12.89 7.75
CA LEU A 311 26.90 -13.42 8.07
C LEU A 311 26.26 -12.67 9.24
N LYS A 312 27.00 -12.46 10.34
CA LYS A 312 26.54 -11.67 11.49
C LYS A 312 26.21 -10.23 11.10
N ARG A 313 27.05 -9.58 10.27
CA ARG A 313 26.79 -8.23 9.78
C ARG A 313 25.46 -8.17 9.02
N GLN A 314 25.20 -9.13 8.13
CA GLN A 314 23.94 -9.18 7.38
C GLN A 314 22.74 -9.36 8.31
N GLN A 315 22.82 -10.29 9.27
CA GLN A 315 21.79 -10.51 10.28
C GLN A 315 21.51 -9.24 11.09
N PHE A 316 22.53 -8.62 11.68
CA PHE A 316 22.36 -7.43 12.51
C PHE A 316 21.95 -6.19 11.71
N THR A 317 22.26 -6.13 10.40
CA THR A 317 21.74 -5.07 9.53
C THR A 317 20.22 -5.16 9.38
N GLN A 318 19.68 -6.37 9.20
CA GLN A 318 18.24 -6.61 9.14
C GLN A 318 17.58 -6.33 10.50
N GLU A 319 18.21 -6.77 11.57
CA GLU A 319 17.72 -6.55 12.94
C GLU A 319 17.72 -5.06 13.30
N ARG A 320 18.74 -4.29 12.87
CA ARG A 320 18.79 -2.83 13.02
C ARG A 320 17.61 -2.17 12.33
N SER A 321 17.27 -2.58 11.11
CA SER A 321 16.11 -2.03 10.40
C SER A 321 14.80 -2.30 11.16
N LYS A 322 14.67 -3.49 11.75
CA LYS A 322 13.50 -3.88 12.56
C LYS A 322 13.41 -3.08 13.86
N THR A 323 14.51 -2.93 14.61
CA THR A 323 14.53 -2.16 15.87
C THR A 323 14.36 -0.67 15.61
N GLU A 324 14.89 -0.14 14.51
CA GLU A 324 14.69 1.25 14.10
C GLU A 324 13.22 1.52 13.74
N GLN A 325 12.57 0.63 13.00
CA GLN A 325 11.13 0.73 12.73
C GLN A 325 10.32 0.69 14.03
N ARG A 326 10.61 -0.24 14.94
CA ARG A 326 9.95 -0.32 16.25
C ARG A 326 10.15 0.96 17.07
N SER A 327 11.37 1.48 17.12
CA SER A 327 11.69 2.73 17.80
C SER A 327 10.88 3.90 17.22
N ARG A 328 10.76 4.02 15.88
CA ARG A 328 9.90 5.03 15.24
C ARG A 328 8.42 4.90 15.63
N LEU A 329 7.91 3.68 15.76
CA LEU A 329 6.51 3.42 16.12
C LEU A 329 6.16 3.71 17.59
N THR A 330 7.15 4.05 18.43
CA THR A 330 6.89 4.60 19.77
C THR A 330 6.35 6.02 19.71
N GLN A 331 6.54 6.73 18.60
CA GLN A 331 5.92 8.03 18.35
C GLN A 331 4.74 7.85 17.40
N LEU A 332 3.52 8.02 17.90
CA LEU A 332 2.34 7.98 17.05
C LEU A 332 2.16 9.36 16.40
N THR A 333 2.22 9.37 15.07
CA THR A 333 2.07 10.58 14.25
C THR A 333 0.75 10.58 13.48
N ALA A 334 0.29 11.76 13.08
CA ALA A 334 -0.90 11.90 12.25
C ALA A 334 -0.63 11.41 10.81
N PRO A 335 -1.33 10.38 10.29
CA PRO A 335 -1.16 9.96 8.89
C PRO A 335 -1.64 11.00 7.87
N VAL A 336 -2.60 11.84 8.24
CA VAL A 336 -3.22 12.86 7.39
C VAL A 336 -3.50 14.14 8.20
N ALA A 337 -3.58 15.28 7.51
CA ALA A 337 -3.99 16.53 8.15
C ALA A 337 -5.50 16.49 8.45
N GLY A 338 -5.91 16.93 9.64
CA GLY A 338 -7.28 16.79 10.10
C GLY A 338 -7.53 17.28 11.51
N THR A 339 -8.70 16.97 12.05
CA THR A 339 -9.07 17.28 13.44
C THR A 339 -9.06 15.99 14.26
N VAL A 340 -8.43 16.04 15.44
CA VAL A 340 -8.39 14.92 16.39
C VAL A 340 -9.73 14.82 17.10
N GLN A 341 -10.27 13.60 17.17
CA GLN A 341 -11.50 13.28 17.87
C GLN A 341 -11.35 12.00 18.70
N GLN A 342 -12.18 11.86 19.73
CA GLN A 342 -12.28 10.65 20.57
C GLN A 342 -10.94 10.23 21.19
N VAL A 343 -10.21 11.18 21.76
CA VAL A 343 -8.99 10.87 22.52
C VAL A 343 -9.35 9.99 23.72
N ALA A 344 -8.91 8.74 23.73
CA ALA A 344 -9.20 7.77 24.78
C ALA A 344 -8.20 7.86 25.95
N ILE A 345 -6.99 8.35 25.68
CA ILE A 345 -5.91 8.47 26.66
C ILE A 345 -5.91 9.85 27.32
N HIS A 346 -6.02 9.87 28.64
CA HIS A 346 -6.08 11.11 29.42
C HIS A 346 -4.98 11.21 30.48
N THR A 347 -4.25 10.12 30.70
CA THR A 347 -3.28 9.98 31.79
C THR A 347 -1.91 9.59 31.24
N GLU A 348 -0.92 10.45 31.50
CA GLU A 348 0.50 10.10 31.35
C GLU A 348 0.84 8.98 32.36
N GLY A 349 1.66 8.02 31.94
CA GLY A 349 1.94 6.80 32.69
C GLY A 349 0.90 5.69 32.55
N GLY A 350 -0.20 5.92 31.82
CA GLY A 350 -1.17 4.88 31.48
C GLY A 350 -0.58 3.81 30.55
N VAL A 351 -0.97 2.55 30.73
CA VAL A 351 -0.57 1.45 29.85
C VAL A 351 -1.58 1.30 28.73
N VAL A 352 -1.09 1.17 27.50
CA VAL A 352 -1.91 0.89 26.31
C VAL A 352 -1.63 -0.50 25.77
N THR A 353 -2.66 -1.17 25.26
CA THR A 353 -2.54 -2.50 24.65
C THR A 353 -2.47 -2.43 23.12
N PRO A 354 -1.88 -3.44 22.45
CA PRO A 354 -1.86 -3.51 20.99
C PRO A 354 -3.26 -3.38 20.39
N ALA A 355 -3.38 -2.63 19.29
CA ALA A 355 -4.64 -2.37 18.58
C ALA A 355 -5.72 -1.60 19.38
N GLN A 356 -5.41 -1.11 20.59
CA GLN A 356 -6.30 -0.20 21.31
C GLN A 356 -6.44 1.13 20.58
N VAL A 357 -7.67 1.56 20.28
CA VAL A 357 -7.92 2.86 19.66
C VAL A 357 -7.59 3.96 20.67
N LEU A 358 -6.60 4.80 20.34
CA LEU A 358 -6.18 5.93 21.19
C LEU A 358 -6.88 7.22 20.80
N MET A 359 -7.10 7.43 19.51
CA MET A 359 -7.80 8.59 18.96
C MET A 359 -8.17 8.35 17.50
N VAL A 360 -8.99 9.23 16.93
CA VAL A 360 -9.44 9.17 15.55
C VAL A 360 -9.21 10.53 14.88
N ILE A 361 -8.67 10.54 13.66
CA ILE A 361 -8.38 11.77 12.90
C ILE A 361 -9.38 11.90 11.75
N VAL A 362 -10.14 13.00 11.77
CA VAL A 362 -11.07 13.38 10.70
C VAL A 362 -10.32 14.27 9.69
N PRO A 363 -10.13 13.84 8.43
CA PRO A 363 -9.37 14.64 7.46
C PRO A 363 -10.06 15.99 7.15
N SER A 364 -9.29 17.08 7.08
CA SER A 364 -9.84 18.44 6.85
C SER A 364 -10.24 18.72 5.40
N ASN A 365 -9.64 17.98 4.45
CA ASN A 365 -9.86 18.15 2.99
C ASN A 365 -10.75 17.05 2.40
N ALA A 366 -11.46 16.30 3.23
CA ALA A 366 -12.34 15.26 2.75
C ALA A 366 -13.53 15.87 1.99
N GLU A 367 -13.77 15.42 0.77
CA GLU A 367 -15.00 15.76 0.05
C GLU A 367 -16.20 15.36 0.92
N VAL A 368 -17.08 16.33 1.16
CA VAL A 368 -18.29 16.06 1.93
C VAL A 368 -19.24 15.25 1.05
N THR A 369 -19.63 14.08 1.51
CA THR A 369 -20.60 13.20 0.84
C THR A 369 -21.85 13.04 1.70
N ALA A 370 -22.99 12.76 1.09
CA ALA A 370 -24.20 12.43 1.83
C ALA A 370 -24.45 10.93 1.70
N GLU A 371 -24.60 10.24 2.83
CA GLU A 371 -25.07 8.86 2.85
C GLU A 371 -26.59 8.90 3.08
N VAL A 372 -27.34 8.44 2.08
CA VAL A 372 -28.80 8.40 2.12
C VAL A 372 -29.29 6.98 2.00
N VAL A 373 -30.51 6.78 2.47
CA VAL A 373 -31.17 5.49 2.47
C VAL A 373 -32.31 5.54 1.46
N ILE A 374 -32.19 4.75 0.39
CA ILE A 374 -33.22 4.62 -0.65
C ILE A 374 -34.16 3.48 -0.27
N ASN A 375 -35.46 3.71 -0.40
CA ASN A 375 -36.47 2.68 -0.15
C ASN A 375 -36.49 1.63 -1.28
N ASN A 376 -36.81 0.38 -0.95
CA ASN A 376 -36.94 -0.71 -1.93
C ASN A 376 -37.92 -0.42 -3.08
N LYS A 377 -38.93 0.42 -2.88
CA LYS A 377 -39.85 0.82 -3.96
C LYS A 377 -39.23 1.75 -5.02
N ASP A 378 -38.17 2.48 -4.65
CA ASP A 378 -37.56 3.54 -5.45
C ASP A 378 -36.21 3.11 -6.07
N ILE A 379 -35.56 2.07 -5.52
CA ILE A 379 -34.22 1.59 -5.93
C ILE A 379 -34.13 1.26 -7.42
N GLY A 380 -35.18 0.68 -8.02
CA GLY A 380 -35.19 0.30 -9.44
C GLY A 380 -35.09 1.49 -10.42
N PHE A 381 -35.28 2.72 -9.94
CA PHE A 381 -35.23 3.93 -10.76
C PHE A 381 -34.05 4.86 -10.42
N VAL A 382 -33.26 4.53 -9.39
CA VAL A 382 -32.10 5.32 -8.96
C VAL A 382 -30.81 4.73 -9.51
N ASN A 383 -30.06 5.54 -10.26
CA ASN A 383 -28.80 5.13 -10.86
C ASN A 383 -27.68 6.13 -10.53
N ALA A 384 -26.43 5.66 -10.56
CA ALA A 384 -25.26 6.54 -10.44
C ALA A 384 -25.26 7.60 -11.56
N GLY A 385 -24.89 8.83 -11.22
CA GLY A 385 -24.86 9.99 -12.11
C GLY A 385 -26.14 10.84 -12.14
N GLN A 386 -27.25 10.38 -11.52
CA GLN A 386 -28.46 11.19 -11.44
C GLN A 386 -28.28 12.42 -10.56
N VAL A 387 -28.95 13.52 -10.93
CA VAL A 387 -28.98 14.75 -10.16
C VAL A 387 -29.95 14.60 -8.99
N ALA A 388 -29.47 14.95 -7.81
CA ALA A 388 -30.24 14.98 -6.58
C ALA A 388 -30.24 16.38 -5.99
N THR A 389 -31.31 16.70 -5.26
CA THR A 389 -31.45 17.96 -4.53
C THR A 389 -31.52 17.65 -3.05
N ILE A 390 -30.57 18.18 -2.29
CA ILE A 390 -30.44 17.93 -0.85
C ILE A 390 -31.10 19.07 -0.08
N LYS A 391 -32.06 18.69 0.77
CA LYS A 391 -32.72 19.56 1.74
C LYS A 391 -32.13 19.26 3.12
N LEU A 392 -31.45 20.24 3.70
CA LEU A 392 -30.88 20.12 5.04
C LEU A 392 -32.00 20.28 6.08
N GLU A 393 -32.03 19.43 7.11
CA GLU A 393 -33.02 19.59 8.19
C GLU A 393 -32.65 20.75 9.13
N THR A 394 -31.34 20.98 9.31
CA THR A 394 -30.81 22.01 10.20
C THR A 394 -31.08 23.44 9.70
N PHE A 395 -31.33 23.60 8.40
CA PHE A 395 -31.61 24.90 7.77
C PHE A 395 -32.87 24.82 6.89
N PRO A 396 -33.94 25.58 7.19
CA PRO A 396 -35.16 25.55 6.39
C PRO A 396 -34.90 25.86 4.91
N PHE A 397 -35.10 24.86 4.05
CA PHE A 397 -34.83 24.95 2.61
C PHE A 397 -35.68 25.99 1.88
N THR A 398 -36.84 26.37 2.44
CA THR A 398 -37.71 27.41 1.91
C THR A 398 -37.09 28.80 1.99
N ARG A 399 -36.20 29.04 2.97
CA ARG A 399 -35.51 30.32 3.16
C ARG A 399 -34.08 30.32 2.61
N TYR A 400 -33.35 29.23 2.80
CA TYR A 400 -31.92 29.17 2.49
C TYR A 400 -31.58 28.34 1.24
N GLY A 401 -32.59 27.78 0.58
CA GLY A 401 -32.43 27.01 -0.66
C GLY A 401 -32.03 25.55 -0.44
N THR A 402 -31.52 24.93 -1.50
CA THR A 402 -31.16 23.50 -1.52
C THR A 402 -29.75 23.32 -2.07
N VAL A 403 -29.10 22.21 -1.71
CA VAL A 403 -27.76 21.89 -2.20
C VAL A 403 -27.88 20.90 -3.35
N ALA A 404 -27.34 21.24 -4.52
CA ALA A 404 -27.25 20.32 -5.64
C ALA A 404 -26.25 19.20 -5.34
N ALA A 405 -26.61 17.96 -5.65
CA ALA A 405 -25.78 16.79 -5.46
C ALA A 405 -25.93 15.82 -6.63
N THR A 406 -24.99 14.89 -6.75
CA THR A 406 -25.03 13.81 -7.75
C THR A 406 -24.89 12.47 -7.08
N VAL A 407 -25.66 11.48 -7.52
CA VAL A 407 -25.56 10.11 -7.00
C VAL A 407 -24.21 9.54 -7.43
N LYS A 408 -23.32 9.26 -6.48
CA LYS A 408 -21.99 8.67 -6.73
C LYS A 408 -22.10 7.16 -6.92
N SER A 409 -22.78 6.49 -5.99
CA SER A 409 -22.96 5.05 -6.01
C SER A 409 -24.18 4.64 -5.20
N VAL A 410 -24.81 3.54 -5.61
CA VAL A 410 -25.90 2.90 -4.87
C VAL A 410 -25.47 1.47 -4.57
N THR A 411 -25.66 1.02 -3.33
CA THR A 411 -25.30 -0.34 -2.92
C THR A 411 -26.26 -1.32 -3.60
N ALA A 412 -25.73 -2.39 -4.19
CA ALA A 412 -26.54 -3.43 -4.83
C ALA A 412 -27.25 -4.33 -3.80
N ASP A 413 -26.67 -4.45 -2.60
CA ASP A 413 -27.20 -5.27 -1.52
C ASP A 413 -28.16 -4.47 -0.63
N ALA A 414 -29.29 -5.10 -0.32
CA ALA A 414 -30.25 -4.58 0.63
C ALA A 414 -29.76 -4.80 2.07
N VAL A 415 -29.79 -3.74 2.87
CA VAL A 415 -29.60 -3.80 4.32
C VAL A 415 -30.97 -3.90 4.98
N SER A 416 -31.15 -4.80 5.94
CA SER A 416 -32.42 -4.94 6.67
C SER A 416 -32.48 -3.93 7.81
N ASP A 417 -33.48 -3.05 7.78
CA ASP A 417 -33.80 -2.11 8.87
C ASP A 417 -35.05 -2.59 9.62
N GLU A 418 -34.98 -2.66 10.95
CA GLU A 418 -36.06 -3.18 11.81
C GLU A 418 -37.40 -2.44 11.63
N LYS A 419 -37.40 -1.19 11.17
CA LYS A 419 -38.61 -0.35 11.03
C LYS A 419 -39.03 -0.14 9.59
N ARG A 420 -38.08 -0.12 8.64
CA ARG A 420 -38.33 0.24 7.23
C ARG A 420 -38.22 -0.93 6.25
N GLY A 421 -37.85 -2.12 6.71
CA GLY A 421 -37.64 -3.29 5.86
C GLY A 421 -36.33 -3.18 5.07
N ALA A 422 -36.29 -3.75 3.88
CA ALA A 422 -35.12 -3.70 3.00
C ALA A 422 -34.84 -2.26 2.53
N ILE A 423 -33.65 -1.75 2.85
CA ILE A 423 -33.17 -0.42 2.47
C ILE A 423 -31.86 -0.49 1.70
N PHE A 424 -31.61 0.49 0.84
CA PHE A 424 -30.44 0.54 -0.03
C PHE A 424 -29.62 1.80 0.25
N PRO A 425 -28.47 1.69 0.93
CA PRO A 425 -27.59 2.84 1.14
C PRO A 425 -27.03 3.36 -0.18
N ALA A 426 -27.07 4.67 -0.37
CA ALA A 426 -26.49 5.36 -1.51
C ALA A 426 -25.63 6.53 -1.05
N ALA A 427 -24.51 6.74 -1.75
CA ALA A 427 -23.62 7.86 -1.53
C ALA A 427 -23.87 8.93 -2.59
N LEU A 428 -24.05 10.18 -2.17
CA LEU A 428 -24.11 11.35 -3.04
C LEU A 428 -22.92 12.28 -2.82
N THR A 429 -22.40 12.82 -3.90
CA THR A 429 -21.40 13.89 -3.86
C THR A 429 -22.12 15.23 -3.84
N LEU A 430 -21.83 16.07 -2.83
CA LEU A 430 -22.36 17.43 -2.73
C LEU A 430 -21.62 18.35 -3.70
N GLY A 431 -22.35 19.17 -4.47
CA GLY A 431 -21.73 20.13 -5.39
C GLY A 431 -21.09 21.34 -4.69
N GLN A 432 -21.44 21.58 -3.43
CA GLN A 432 -20.92 22.67 -2.60
C GLN A 432 -20.79 22.19 -1.15
N GLY A 433 -19.67 22.50 -0.50
CA GLY A 433 -19.41 22.16 0.91
C GLY A 433 -19.88 23.21 1.92
N SER A 434 -20.57 24.26 1.48
CA SER A 434 -21.05 25.35 2.34
C SER A 434 -22.41 25.85 1.85
N ILE A 435 -23.22 26.37 2.77
CA ILE A 435 -24.47 27.07 2.48
C ILE A 435 -24.36 28.53 2.94
N ASP A 436 -24.94 29.46 2.18
CA ASP A 436 -24.96 30.87 2.54
C ASP A 436 -26.21 31.17 3.38
N ILE A 437 -26.00 31.66 4.60
CA ILE A 437 -27.04 31.99 5.57
C ILE A 437 -26.87 33.45 5.95
N ASP A 438 -27.81 34.28 5.49
CA ASP A 438 -27.86 35.72 5.79
C ASP A 438 -26.50 36.43 5.55
N GLY A 439 -25.78 36.04 4.49
CA GLY A 439 -24.47 36.60 4.08
C GLY A 439 -23.25 35.96 4.74
N LYS A 440 -23.43 34.93 5.57
CA LYS A 440 -22.35 34.13 6.16
C LYS A 440 -22.33 32.74 5.54
N ARG A 441 -21.20 32.37 4.93
CA ARG A 441 -20.97 30.98 4.47
C ARG A 441 -20.71 30.07 5.66
N ILE A 442 -21.62 29.13 5.89
CA ILE A 442 -21.48 28.09 6.91
C ILE A 442 -21.09 26.79 6.22
N ALA A 443 -20.00 26.16 6.68
CA ALA A 443 -19.56 24.87 6.17
C ALA A 443 -20.52 23.75 6.59
N LEU A 444 -20.71 22.77 5.71
CA LEU A 444 -21.50 21.58 6.00
C LEU A 444 -20.65 20.60 6.83
N SER A 445 -21.07 20.35 8.06
CA SER A 445 -20.36 19.46 8.98
C SER A 445 -20.86 18.02 8.89
N PRO A 446 -19.99 17.01 9.09
CA PRO A 446 -20.42 15.63 9.26
C PRO A 446 -21.43 15.47 10.40
N GLY A 447 -22.41 14.60 10.22
CA GLY A 447 -23.47 14.32 11.20
C GLY A 447 -24.75 15.14 11.04
N MET A 448 -24.80 16.12 10.12
CA MET A 448 -26.06 16.83 9.82
C MET A 448 -27.06 15.92 9.08
N ASN A 449 -28.32 15.92 9.50
CA ASN A 449 -29.39 15.20 8.83
C ASN A 449 -29.88 15.94 7.59
N LEU A 450 -30.26 15.17 6.57
CA LEU A 450 -30.76 15.68 5.31
C LEU A 450 -31.79 14.75 4.69
N THR A 451 -32.57 15.31 3.78
CA THR A 451 -33.44 14.58 2.87
C THR A 451 -33.02 14.86 1.45
N ALA A 452 -32.61 13.82 0.72
CA ALA A 452 -32.25 13.92 -0.69
C ALA A 452 -33.46 13.57 -1.57
N GLU A 453 -33.70 14.41 -2.58
CA GLU A 453 -34.68 14.17 -3.63
C GLU A 453 -33.92 13.84 -4.92
N VAL A 454 -33.83 12.56 -5.25
CA VAL A 454 -33.14 12.08 -6.47
C VAL A 454 -34.11 12.14 -7.63
N ARG A 455 -33.74 12.79 -8.73
CA ARG A 455 -34.60 12.89 -9.92
C ARG A 455 -34.55 11.59 -10.70
N THR A 456 -35.63 10.82 -10.66
CA THR A 456 -35.72 9.48 -11.27
C THR A 456 -36.37 9.49 -12.64
N GLY A 457 -37.11 10.54 -13.01
CA GLY A 457 -37.71 10.68 -14.33
C GLY A 457 -38.58 11.93 -14.51
N ARG A 458 -39.27 12.02 -15.64
CA ARG A 458 -40.26 13.07 -15.94
C ARG A 458 -41.57 12.43 -16.36
N ARG A 459 -42.69 12.94 -15.87
CA ARG A 459 -44.03 12.43 -16.20
C ARG A 459 -44.96 13.56 -16.60
N ARG A 460 -45.88 13.29 -17.53
CA ARG A 460 -46.87 14.28 -17.96
C ARG A 460 -48.00 14.36 -16.94
N VAL A 461 -48.60 15.54 -16.80
CA VAL A 461 -49.71 15.75 -15.85
C VAL A 461 -50.91 14.84 -16.18
N ILE A 462 -51.18 14.62 -17.48
CA ILE A 462 -52.26 13.76 -17.94
C ILE A 462 -52.11 12.31 -17.46
N ASP A 463 -50.87 11.83 -17.27
CA ASP A 463 -50.60 10.47 -16.83
C ASP A 463 -50.98 10.26 -15.36
N TYR A 464 -50.98 11.30 -14.53
CA TYR A 464 -51.48 11.19 -13.14
C TYR A 464 -53.00 10.98 -13.12
N LEU A 465 -53.74 11.70 -13.97
CA LEU A 465 -55.19 11.60 -14.08
C LEU A 465 -55.64 10.27 -14.71
N LEU A 466 -54.90 9.79 -15.73
CA LEU A 466 -55.20 8.52 -16.42
C LEU A 466 -54.66 7.29 -15.69
N SER A 467 -53.68 7.42 -14.79
CA SER A 467 -53.06 6.28 -14.10
C SER A 467 -54.04 5.34 -13.37
N PRO A 468 -55.09 5.81 -12.66
CA PRO A 468 -56.02 4.92 -11.98
C PRO A 468 -56.86 4.12 -12.97
N VAL A 469 -57.28 4.77 -14.07
CA VAL A 469 -58.08 4.14 -15.14
C VAL A 469 -57.25 3.11 -15.89
N GLN A 470 -55.99 3.43 -16.21
CA GLN A 470 -55.07 2.49 -16.84
C GLN A 470 -54.78 1.29 -15.96
N ARG A 471 -54.57 1.51 -14.65
CA ARG A 471 -54.31 0.45 -13.69
C ARG A 471 -55.49 -0.52 -13.58
N THR A 472 -56.71 -0.01 -13.43
CA THR A 472 -57.93 -0.85 -13.39
C THR A 472 -58.17 -1.55 -14.72
N ALA A 473 -57.95 -0.89 -15.87
CA ALA A 473 -58.06 -1.54 -17.17
C ALA A 473 -57.04 -2.69 -17.34
N SER A 474 -55.77 -2.47 -16.98
CA SER A 474 -54.73 -3.51 -17.07
C SER A 474 -54.91 -4.64 -16.05
N GLU A 475 -55.38 -4.35 -14.83
CA GLU A 475 -55.65 -5.36 -13.81
C GLU A 475 -56.94 -6.16 -14.12
N SER A 476 -57.90 -5.59 -14.87
CA SER A 476 -59.12 -6.29 -15.30
C SER A 476 -58.98 -7.19 -16.52
N LEU A 477 -57.97 -6.93 -17.37
CA LEU A 477 -57.69 -7.71 -18.59
C LEU A 477 -56.56 -8.75 -18.40
N GLY A 478 -55.86 -8.71 -17.26
CA GLY A 478 -54.90 -9.72 -16.85
C GLY A 478 -55.45 -10.57 -15.71
N GLU A 479 -55.94 -11.76 -16.05
CA GLU A 479 -56.27 -12.79 -15.05
C GLU A 479 -54.98 -13.30 -14.37
N ARG A 480 -55.05 -13.66 -13.08
CA ARG A 480 -53.97 -14.34 -12.37
C ARG A 480 -54.03 -15.84 -12.59
#